data_AF-A0A0R1NJK2-F1
#
_entry.id   AF-A0A0R1NJK2-F1
#
_cell.length_a   1.000
_cell.length_b   1.000
_cell.length_c   1.000
_cell.angle_alpha   90.00
_cell.angle_beta   90.00
_cell.angle_gamma   90.00
#
_symmetry.space_group_name_H-M   'P 1'
#
loop_
_entity.id
_entity.type
_entity.pdbx_description
1 polymer ?
#
loop_
_entity_poly.entity_id
_entity_poly.type
_entity_poly.pdbx_seq_one_letter_code
_entity_poly.pdbx_strand_id
1 'polypeptide(L)' 'MYQNLHSWFCLGELIIIVLFAAYILATAKSDRWTDPKNMMRLLIFALIFVAVIIAIPLYFAYRNCKKIQ' A
#
# COMPACT_ATOMS: atom_id res chain seq x y z
N MET A 1 -10.75 -17.69 -13.75
CA MET A 1 -10.18 -17.66 -12.38
C MET A 1 -9.16 -16.54 -12.16
N TYR A 2 -8.32 -16.19 -13.15
CA TYR A 2 -7.28 -15.16 -13.01
C TYR A 2 -7.83 -13.71 -12.82
N GLN A 3 -8.93 -13.35 -13.48
CA GLN A 3 -9.58 -12.04 -13.33
C GLN A 3 -10.16 -11.78 -11.94
N ASN A 4 -10.74 -12.81 -11.30
CA ASN A 4 -11.30 -12.68 -9.94
C ASN A 4 -10.18 -12.47 -8.90
N LEU A 5 -9.02 -13.11 -9.09
CA LEU A 5 -7.86 -12.91 -8.23
C LEU A 5 -7.31 -11.48 -8.36
N HIS A 6 -7.25 -10.93 -9.57
CA HIS A 6 -6.82 -9.55 -9.82
C HIS A 6 -7.78 -8.51 -9.21
N SER A 7 -9.09 -8.73 -9.37
CA SER A 7 -10.11 -7.85 -8.80
C SER A 7 -10.08 -7.84 -7.27
N TRP A 8 -9.88 -9.00 -6.63
CA TRP A 8 -9.75 -9.10 -5.18
C TRP A 8 -8.45 -8.50 -4.65
N PHE A 9 -7.35 -8.61 -5.39
CA PHE A 9 -6.10 -7.94 -5.02
C PHE A 9 -6.23 -6.42 -5.08
N CYS A 10 -6.78 -5.87 -6.17
CA CYS A 10 -7.04 -4.43 -6.27
C CYS A 10 -7.99 -3.95 -5.16
N LEU A 11 -9.02 -4.73 -4.82
CA LEU A 11 -9.91 -4.43 -3.69
C LEU A 11 -9.16 -4.42 -2.36
N GLY A 12 -8.31 -5.41 -2.10
CA GLY A 12 -7.49 -5.48 -0.88
C GLY A 12 -6.54 -4.29 -0.78
N GLU A 13 -5.85 -3.96 -1.86
CA GLU A 13 -4.95 -2.80 -1.95
C GLU A 13 -5.68 -1.49 -1.65
N LEU A 14 -6.86 -1.31 -2.25
CA LEU A 14 -7.70 -0.13 -2.08
C LEU A 14 -8.21 0.01 -0.65
N ILE A 15 -8.61 -1.09 0.00
CA ILE A 15 -9.00 -1.10 1.42
C ILE A 15 -7.86 -0.60 2.30
N ILE A 16 -6.64 -1.10 2.09
CA ILE A 16 -5.53 -0.72 2.96
C ILE A 16 -5.11 0.74 2.72
N ILE A 17 -5.15 1.23 1.47
CA ILE A 17 -4.93 2.65 1.16
C ILE A 17 -5.94 3.53 1.91
N VAL A 18 -7.23 3.17 1.87
CA VAL A 18 -8.29 3.92 2.57
C VAL A 18 -8.08 3.88 4.08
N LEU A 19 -7.75 2.73 4.67
CA LEU A 19 -7.45 2.61 6.10
C LEU A 19 -6.23 3.45 6.50
N PHE A 20 -5.19 3.46 5.67
CA PHE A 20 -3.99 4.25 5.93
C PHE A 20 -4.26 5.75 5.84
N ALA A 21 -5.03 6.19 4.84
CA ALA A 21 -5.47 7.57 4.72
C ALA A 21 -6.34 8.01 5.91
N ALA A 22 -7.28 7.16 6.34
CA ALA A 22 -8.10 7.41 7.51
C ALA A 22 -7.26 7.47 8.80
N TYR A 23 -6.26 6.60 8.95
CA TYR A 23 -5.32 6.63 10.07
C TYR A 23 -4.52 7.95 10.11
N ILE A 24 -4.00 8.41 8.97
CA ILE A 24 -3.31 9.70 8.87
C ILE A 24 -4.26 10.83 9.27
N LEU A 25 -5.47 10.86 8.71
CA LEU A 25 -6.44 11.91 8.99
C LEU A 25 -6.88 11.93 10.46
N ALA A 26 -7.14 10.76 11.04
CA ALA A 26 -7.52 10.62 12.45
C ALA A 26 -6.39 11.00 13.40
N THR A 27 -5.13 10.79 13.01
CA THR A 27 -3.98 11.12 13.83
C THR A 27 -3.40 12.51 13.53
N ALA A 28 -3.92 13.25 12.54
CA ALA A 28 -3.38 14.52 12.07
C ALA A 28 -3.29 15.62 13.15
N LYS A 29 -4.12 15.54 14.21
CA LYS A 29 -4.10 16.45 15.36
C LYS A 29 -3.34 15.92 16.58
N SER A 30 -2.70 14.76 16.46
CA SER A 30 -1.97 14.15 17.57
C SER A 30 -0.55 14.69 17.68
N ASP A 31 -0.09 14.92 18.91
CA ASP A 31 1.31 15.23 19.24
C ASP A 31 2.32 14.13 18.81
N ARG A 32 1.83 13.00 18.32
CA ARG A 32 2.65 11.93 17.72
C ARG A 32 3.40 12.39 16.46
N TRP A 33 2.90 13.41 15.76
CA TRP A 33 3.53 13.99 14.57
C TRP A 33 4.63 15.00 14.92
N THR A 34 4.58 15.58 16.12
CA THR A 34 5.58 16.56 16.60
C THR A 34 6.87 15.91 17.10
N ASP A 35 6.85 14.62 17.44
CA ASP A 35 8.08 13.88 17.76
C ASP A 35 8.75 13.39 16.45
N PRO A 36 9.93 13.92 16.08
CA PRO A 36 10.62 13.58 14.84
C PRO A 36 10.95 12.08 14.73
N LYS A 37 11.10 11.40 15.87
CA LYS A 37 11.41 9.96 15.90
C LYS A 37 10.20 9.11 15.50
N ASN A 38 9.00 9.52 15.88
CA ASN A 38 7.75 8.86 15.50
C ASN A 38 7.39 9.16 14.04
N MET A 39 7.63 10.39 13.58
CA MET A 39 7.38 10.78 12.20
C MET A 39 8.27 10.01 11.21
N MET A 40 9.56 9.83 11.52
CA MET A 40 10.47 8.98 10.73
C MET A 40 10.00 7.53 10.65
N ARG A 41 9.49 6.99 11.75
CA ARG A 41 9.00 5.60 11.80
C ARG A 41 7.74 5.41 10.94
N LEU A 42 6.82 6.36 10.99
CA LEU A 42 5.62 6.40 10.16
C LEU A 42 5.96 6.58 8.68
N LEU A 43 6.97 7.39 8.37
CA LEU A 43 7.44 7.63 7.00
C LEU A 43 8.08 6.38 6.39
N ILE A 44 8.91 5.67 7.15
CA ILE A 44 9.47 4.36 6.72
C ILE A 44 8.35 3.36 6.49
N PHE A 45 7.38 3.29 7.40
CA PHE A 45 6.22 2.41 7.24
C PHE A 45 5.44 2.75 5.95
N ALA A 46 5.18 4.03 5.70
CA ALA A 46 4.50 4.50 4.50
C ALA A 46 5.29 4.13 3.22
N LEU A 47 6.61 4.30 3.21
CA LEU A 47 7.46 3.98 2.06
C LEU A 47 7.44 2.48 1.74
N ILE A 48 7.58 1.62 2.76
CA ILE A 48 7.48 0.17 2.59
C ILE A 48 6.09 -0.20 2.07
N PHE A 49 5.06 0.43 2.64
CA PHE A 49 3.67 0.15 2.30
C PHE A 49 3.36 0.50 0.83
N VAL A 50 3.78 1.69 0.37
CA VAL A 50 3.66 2.11 -1.03
C VAL A 50 4.47 1.23 -1.98
N ALA A 51 5.67 0.81 -1.58
CA ALA A 51 6.49 -0.08 -2.40
C ALA A 51 5.83 -1.46 -2.60
N VAL A 52 5.21 -2.03 -1.56
CA VAL A 52 4.49 -3.30 -1.64
C VAL A 52 3.25 -3.19 -2.54
N ILE A 53 2.48 -2.11 -2.37
CA ILE A 53 1.33 -1.75 -3.22
C ILE A 53 1.72 -1.79 -4.70
N ILE A 54 2.83 -1.14 -5.08
CA ILE A 54 3.26 -1.08 -6.49
C ILE A 54 3.89 -2.40 -6.96
N ALA A 55 4.68 -3.06 -6.12
CA ALA A 55 5.44 -4.25 -6.50
C ALA A 55 4.56 -5.45 -6.87
N ILE A 56 3.41 -5.62 -6.19
CA ILE A 56 2.48 -6.73 -6.43
C ILE A 56 1.88 -6.70 -7.86
N PRO A 57 1.17 -5.64 -8.29
CA PRO A 57 0.64 -5.55 -9.64
C PRO A 57 1.76 -5.56 -10.70
N LEU A 58 2.92 -4.97 -10.41
CA LEU A 58 4.08 -5.00 -11.30
C LEU A 58 4.61 -6.43 -11.50
N TYR A 59 4.73 -7.21 -10.42
CA TYR A 59 5.14 -8.61 -10.48
C TYR A 59 4.13 -9.47 -11.25
N PHE A 60 2.84 -9.25 -11.05
CA PHE A 60 1.79 -9.94 -11.80
C PHE A 60 1.80 -9.57 -13.28
N ALA A 61 1.94 -8.29 -13.61
CA ALA A 61 2.08 -7.83 -14.99
C ALA A 61 3.29 -8.49 -15.67
N TYR A 62 4.44 -8.51 -15.00
CA TYR A 62 5.64 -9.20 -15.47
C TYR A 62 5.42 -10.71 -15.68
N ARG A 63 4.78 -11.39 -14.73
CA ARG A 63 4.46 -12.83 -14.84
C ARG A 63 3.49 -13.13 -15.98
N ASN A 64 2.52 -12.25 -16.22
CA ASN A 64 1.60 -12.38 -17.36
C ASN A 64 2.33 -12.21 -18.69
N CYS A 65 3.12 -11.15 -18.85
CA CYS A 65 3.93 -10.95 -20.06
C CYS A 65 4.88 -12.14 -20.31
N LYS A 66 5.50 -12.68 -19.26
CA LYS A 66 6.42 -13.83 -19.37
C LYS A 66 5.71 -15.16 -19.69
N LYS A 67 4.42 -15.32 -19.38
CA LYS A 67 3.63 -16.53 -19.71
C LYS A 67 3.08 -16.51 -21.15
N ILE A 68 3.03 -15.34 -21.78
CA ILE A 68 2.53 -15.14 -23.15
C ILE A 68 3.65 -15.37 -24.18
N GLN A 69 4.91 -15.38 -23.74
CA GLN A 69 6.11 -15.64 -24.54
C GLN A 69 6.58 -17.09 -24.38
#